data_AF-A0A0L9UJ08-F1
#
_entry.id   AF-A0A0L9UJ08-F1
#
_cell.length_a   1.000
_cell.length_b   1.000
_cell.length_c   1.000
_cell.angle_alpha   90.00
_cell.angle_beta   90.00
_cell.angle_gamma   90.00
#
_symmetry.space_group_name_H-M   'P 1'
#
loop_
_entity.id
_entity.type
_entity.pdbx_description
1 polymer ?
#
loop_
_entity_poly.entity_id
_entity_poly.type
_entity_poly.pdbx_seq_one_letter_code
_entity_poly.pdbx_strand_id
1 'polypeptide(L)'
;MHGVIFTCGLNENITVATTLLNLYSKLGKLSVSHKVFAEISKPDKVTLTAMLAGYAMHGRGKEAVEFFERSVREGVEPDHVTFTHLLSACSHSGLVREGKYYFLIMSEVYKVQTQLDHYSCMVDLLGRCGLVNDAHQLIKNMPLEPNSGVWGALLGACRVHRNIDIGKEAAENLIALNPSDPRNYIMLSNIYSAAGMWNDASKVRALMKTKVFTRNPGYSFIEHGNKIHLFVVDDYSHPDSDKIHKKLEEIMRRIQEVGFVSETEPILHDVDVEVKTYMINKHSEKIALAFGLLDCNADKPLVIIKNLRICRDCHNTAKFVSLIEKRTIIIRDSKRFHHFSDGLCSCGDYW
;
A
#
# COMPACT_ATOMS: atom_id res chain seq x y z
N MET A 1 -8.77 -4.65 -26.68
CA MET A 1 -7.75 -3.56 -26.62
C MET A 1 -6.34 -4.10 -26.88
N HIS A 2 -5.73 -4.90 -26.00
CA HIS A 2 -4.37 -5.45 -26.25
C HIS A 2 -4.26 -6.24 -27.56
N GLY A 3 -5.24 -7.11 -27.87
CA GLY A 3 -5.27 -7.83 -29.14
C GLY A 3 -5.34 -6.92 -30.37
N VAL A 4 -6.01 -5.76 -30.26
CA VAL A 4 -6.09 -4.77 -31.35
C VAL A 4 -4.75 -4.04 -31.53
N ILE A 5 -4.09 -3.69 -30.42
CA ILE A 5 -2.74 -3.08 -30.43
C ILE A 5 -1.74 -4.01 -31.14
N PHE A 6 -1.80 -5.31 -30.84
CA PHE A 6 -0.93 -6.31 -31.45
C PHE A 6 -1.24 -6.48 -32.95
N THR A 7 -2.52 -6.62 -33.33
CA THR A 7 -2.90 -6.80 -34.74
C THR A 7 -2.60 -5.57 -35.61
N CYS A 8 -2.52 -4.38 -35.02
CA CYS A 8 -2.19 -3.14 -35.72
C CYS A 8 -0.69 -2.82 -35.73
N GLY A 9 0.18 -3.70 -35.20
CA GLY A 9 1.63 -3.45 -35.12
C GLY A 9 2.02 -2.30 -34.20
N LEU A 10 1.10 -1.84 -33.33
CA LEU A 10 1.33 -0.69 -32.45
C LEU A 10 2.14 -1.07 -31.20
N ASN A 11 2.42 -2.36 -30.98
CA ASN A 11 3.28 -2.84 -29.90
C ASN A 11 4.75 -2.43 -30.09
N GLU A 12 5.21 -2.19 -31.33
CA GLU A 12 6.55 -1.66 -31.61
C GLU A 12 6.72 -0.20 -31.15
N ASN A 13 5.61 0.51 -30.92
CA ASN A 13 5.64 1.87 -30.38
C ASN A 13 5.93 1.84 -28.87
N ILE A 14 7.09 2.37 -28.49
CA ILE A 14 7.57 2.38 -27.10
C ILE A 14 6.60 3.05 -26.12
N THR A 15 5.85 4.07 -26.55
CA THR A 15 4.84 4.75 -25.73
C THR A 15 3.64 3.86 -25.47
N VAL A 16 3.18 3.13 -26.49
CA VAL A 16 2.08 2.16 -26.36
C VAL A 16 2.51 0.99 -25.49
N ALA A 17 3.71 0.45 -25.71
CA ALA A 17 4.29 -0.60 -24.88
C ALA A 17 4.38 -0.16 -23.42
N THR A 18 4.97 1.02 -23.13
CA THR A 18 5.04 1.59 -21.78
C THR A 18 3.68 1.74 -21.11
N THR A 19 2.67 2.16 -21.88
CA THR A 19 1.29 2.27 -21.37
C THR A 19 0.72 0.91 -21.00
N LEU A 20 0.98 -0.12 -21.81
CA LEU A 20 0.61 -1.50 -21.52
C LEU A 20 1.34 -2.06 -20.29
N LEU A 21 2.63 -1.77 -20.11
CA LEU A 21 3.39 -2.15 -18.90
C LEU A 21 2.71 -1.61 -17.63
N ASN A 22 2.43 -0.30 -17.65
CA ASN A 22 1.77 0.39 -16.55
C ASN A 22 0.36 -0.15 -16.29
N LEU A 23 -0.41 -0.40 -17.35
CA LEU A 23 -1.76 -0.96 -17.26
C LEU A 23 -1.73 -2.35 -16.59
N TYR A 24 -0.91 -3.26 -17.09
CA TYR A 24 -0.88 -4.63 -16.57
C TYR A 24 -0.38 -4.68 -15.13
N SER A 25 0.63 -3.88 -14.79
CA SER A 25 1.10 -3.76 -13.41
C SER A 25 0.00 -3.21 -12.49
N LYS A 26 -0.74 -2.17 -12.91
CA LYS A 26 -1.88 -1.61 -12.14
C LYS A 26 -3.11 -2.51 -12.09
N LEU A 27 -3.16 -3.59 -12.87
CA LEU A 27 -4.20 -4.63 -12.81
C LEU A 27 -3.75 -5.87 -12.01
N GLY A 28 -2.60 -5.80 -11.32
CA GLY A 28 -2.06 -6.94 -10.57
C GLY A 28 -1.41 -8.01 -11.44
N LYS A 29 -1.22 -7.77 -12.75
CA LYS A 29 -0.71 -8.73 -13.73
C LYS A 29 0.75 -8.46 -14.10
N LEU A 30 1.64 -8.43 -13.10
CA LEU A 30 3.07 -8.13 -13.29
C LEU A 30 3.75 -9.08 -14.30
N SER A 31 3.37 -10.36 -14.31
CA SER A 31 3.90 -11.34 -15.29
C SER A 31 3.56 -10.99 -16.73
N VAL A 32 2.39 -10.38 -16.99
CA VAL A 32 2.01 -9.92 -18.33
C VAL A 32 2.78 -8.65 -18.69
N SER A 33 3.01 -7.75 -17.72
CA SER A 33 3.89 -6.59 -17.90
C SER A 33 5.30 -7.04 -18.33
N HIS A 34 5.86 -8.08 -17.72
CA HIS A 34 7.15 -8.64 -18.13
C HIS A 34 7.18 -9.14 -19.58
N LYS A 35 6.11 -9.81 -20.03
CA LYS A 35 6.02 -10.30 -21.41
C LYS A 35 6.02 -9.14 -22.40
N VAL A 36 5.22 -8.10 -22.12
CA VAL A 36 5.20 -6.88 -22.95
C VAL A 36 6.58 -6.21 -22.96
N PHE A 37 7.29 -6.16 -21.84
CA PHE A 37 8.65 -5.58 -21.81
C PHE A 37 9.64 -6.38 -22.66
N ALA A 38 9.54 -7.71 -22.62
CA ALA A 38 10.42 -8.59 -23.42
C ALA A 38 10.20 -8.46 -24.93
N GLU A 39 9.06 -7.93 -25.37
CA GLU A 39 8.77 -7.65 -26.78
C GLU A 39 9.35 -6.30 -27.24
N ILE A 40 9.85 -5.46 -26.34
CA ILE A 40 10.43 -4.15 -26.67
C ILE A 40 11.86 -4.33 -27.20
N SER A 41 12.08 -3.98 -28.47
CA SER A 41 13.39 -4.16 -29.13
C SER A 41 14.48 -3.22 -28.60
N LYS A 42 14.11 -2.00 -28.20
CA LYS A 42 15.03 -0.98 -27.66
C LYS A 42 14.42 -0.31 -26.43
N PRO A 43 14.53 -0.92 -25.24
CA PRO A 43 14.05 -0.32 -24.01
C PRO A 43 14.77 1.01 -23.73
N ASP A 44 14.02 2.00 -23.26
CA ASP A 44 14.54 3.28 -22.81
C ASP A 44 14.34 3.47 -21.29
N LYS A 45 14.77 4.61 -20.76
CA LYS A 45 14.59 4.98 -19.35
C LYS A 45 13.13 4.96 -18.89
N VAL A 46 12.18 5.24 -19.78
CA VAL A 46 10.75 5.29 -19.44
C VAL A 46 10.21 3.88 -19.23
N THR A 47 10.57 2.94 -20.12
CA THR A 47 10.22 1.53 -19.98
C THR A 47 10.86 0.88 -18.74
N LEU A 48 12.13 1.21 -18.45
CA LEU A 48 12.83 0.81 -17.23
C LEU A 48 12.08 1.29 -15.99
N THR A 49 11.74 2.59 -15.94
CA THR A 49 11.00 3.19 -14.83
C THR A 49 9.63 2.55 -14.64
N ALA A 50 8.89 2.28 -15.73
CA ALA A 50 7.59 1.62 -15.66
C ALA A 50 7.68 0.21 -15.07
N MET A 51 8.72 -0.56 -15.42
CA MET A 51 8.95 -1.89 -14.85
C MET A 51 9.36 -1.83 -13.38
N LEU A 52 10.26 -0.92 -12.99
CA LEU A 52 10.63 -0.73 -11.58
C LEU A 52 9.43 -0.29 -10.74
N ALA A 53 8.56 0.58 -11.27
CA ALA A 53 7.30 0.93 -10.63
C ALA A 53 6.39 -0.28 -10.43
N GLY A 54 6.29 -1.15 -11.45
CA GLY A 54 5.59 -2.42 -11.36
C GLY A 54 6.13 -3.32 -10.25
N TYR A 55 7.45 -3.51 -10.19
CA TYR A 55 8.07 -4.30 -9.12
C TYR A 55 7.84 -3.69 -7.73
N ALA A 56 7.98 -2.36 -7.59
CA ALA A 56 7.75 -1.66 -6.33
C ALA A 56 6.30 -1.82 -5.84
N MET A 57 5.32 -1.63 -6.74
CA MET A 57 3.90 -1.83 -6.42
C MET A 57 3.57 -3.28 -6.03
N HIS A 58 4.41 -4.25 -6.35
CA HIS A 58 4.19 -5.66 -6.05
C HIS A 58 5.09 -6.21 -4.93
N GLY A 59 5.94 -5.37 -4.32
CA GLY A 59 6.86 -5.80 -3.27
C GLY A 59 7.93 -6.79 -3.77
N ARG A 60 8.34 -6.66 -5.04
CA ARG A 60 9.32 -7.54 -5.71
C ARG A 60 10.68 -6.87 -5.78
N GLY A 61 11.22 -6.51 -4.62
CA GLY A 61 12.43 -5.69 -4.50
C GLY A 61 13.70 -6.36 -5.01
N LYS A 62 13.85 -7.68 -4.81
CA LYS A 62 15.02 -8.41 -5.32
C LYS A 62 15.04 -8.42 -6.83
N GLU A 63 13.89 -8.70 -7.44
CA GLU A 63 13.74 -8.68 -8.89
C GLU A 63 13.90 -7.25 -9.46
N ALA A 64 13.49 -6.22 -8.71
CA ALA A 64 13.74 -4.83 -9.10
C ALA A 64 15.23 -4.49 -9.16
N VAL A 65 16.01 -4.94 -8.16
CA VAL A 65 17.47 -4.75 -8.11
C VAL A 65 18.15 -5.48 -9.26
N GLU A 66 17.85 -6.76 -9.45
CA GLU A 66 18.41 -7.56 -10.56
C GLU A 66 18.08 -6.95 -11.93
N PHE A 67 16.85 -6.47 -12.09
CA PHE A 67 16.40 -5.80 -13.32
C PHE A 67 17.13 -4.49 -13.55
N PHE A 68 17.27 -3.64 -12.52
CA PHE A 68 18.04 -2.40 -12.59
C PHE A 68 19.49 -2.64 -13.01
N GLU A 69 20.19 -3.55 -12.33
CA GLU A 69 21.59 -3.87 -12.63
C GLU A 69 21.78 -4.40 -14.05
N ARG A 70 20.84 -5.22 -14.54
CA ARG A 70 20.84 -5.67 -15.93
C ARG A 70 20.65 -4.51 -16.90
N SER A 71 19.63 -3.67 -16.69
CA SER A 71 19.34 -2.55 -17.60
C SER A 71 20.48 -1.53 -17.66
N VAL A 72 21.16 -1.26 -16.55
CA VAL A 72 22.35 -0.40 -16.54
C VAL A 72 23.50 -1.05 -17.33
N ARG A 73 23.74 -2.36 -17.18
CA ARG A 73 24.74 -3.08 -17.99
C ARG A 73 24.43 -3.08 -19.49
N GLU A 74 23.15 -3.04 -19.84
CA GLU A 74 22.67 -2.92 -21.22
C GLU A 74 22.74 -1.47 -21.75
N GLY A 75 23.23 -0.52 -20.95
CA GLY A 75 23.49 0.86 -21.34
C GLY A 75 22.34 1.84 -21.10
N VAL A 76 21.30 1.45 -20.36
CA VAL A 76 20.22 2.37 -19.98
C VAL A 76 20.68 3.25 -18.82
N GLU A 77 20.76 4.56 -19.04
CA GLU A 77 21.14 5.53 -18.02
C GLU A 77 19.98 5.78 -17.03
N PRO A 78 20.19 5.57 -15.72
CA PRO A 78 19.17 5.82 -14.71
C PRO A 78 19.08 7.30 -14.37
N ASP A 79 17.88 7.74 -14.00
CA ASP A 79 17.61 9.10 -13.51
C ASP A 79 16.97 9.10 -12.11
N HIS A 80 16.61 10.29 -11.61
CA HIS A 80 15.95 10.44 -10.31
C HIS A 80 14.64 9.63 -10.20
N VAL A 81 13.87 9.49 -11.27
CA VAL A 81 12.63 8.71 -11.25
C VAL A 81 12.95 7.21 -11.15
N THR A 82 14.01 6.77 -11.83
CA THR A 82 14.52 5.40 -11.77
C THR A 82 14.90 5.03 -10.33
N PHE A 83 15.71 5.87 -9.67
CA PHE A 83 16.11 5.64 -8.28
C PHE A 83 14.95 5.72 -7.28
N THR A 84 13.97 6.61 -7.50
CA THR A 84 12.76 6.66 -6.67
C THR A 84 12.04 5.31 -6.66
N HIS A 85 11.82 4.70 -7.83
CA HIS A 85 11.13 3.40 -7.90
C HIS A 85 11.99 2.24 -7.39
N LEU A 86 13.31 2.27 -7.61
CA LEU A 86 14.22 1.27 -7.06
C LEU A 86 14.21 1.30 -5.52
N LEU A 87 14.33 2.49 -4.92
CA LEU A 87 14.29 2.67 -3.47
C LEU A 87 12.91 2.33 -2.90
N SER A 88 11.83 2.64 -3.62
CA SER A 88 10.47 2.22 -3.24
C SER A 88 10.32 0.70 -3.24
N ALA A 89 10.91 0.01 -4.22
CA ALA A 89 10.92 -1.46 -4.26
C ALA A 89 11.72 -2.07 -3.10
N CYS A 90 12.86 -1.47 -2.75
CA CYS A 90 13.63 -1.83 -1.56
C CYS A 90 12.79 -1.62 -0.29
N SER A 91 12.13 -0.46 -0.16
CA SER A 91 11.23 -0.15 0.96
C SER A 91 10.17 -1.23 1.12
N HIS A 92 9.42 -1.55 0.06
CA HIS A 92 8.33 -2.52 0.13
C HIS A 92 8.75 -3.97 0.36
N SER A 93 10.05 -4.25 0.32
CA SER A 93 10.64 -5.59 0.47
C SER A 93 11.63 -5.68 1.63
N GLY A 94 11.78 -4.62 2.44
CA GLY A 94 12.69 -4.59 3.59
C GLY A 94 14.19 -4.68 3.24
N LEU A 95 14.58 -4.33 2.02
CA LEU A 95 15.97 -4.43 1.54
C LEU A 95 16.80 -3.22 2.01
N VAL A 96 17.09 -3.16 3.32
CA VAL A 96 17.76 -2.01 3.95
C VAL A 96 19.18 -1.81 3.39
N ARG A 97 19.93 -2.89 3.18
CA ARG A 97 21.33 -2.82 2.73
C ARG A 97 21.40 -2.28 1.31
N GLU A 98 20.57 -2.82 0.43
CA GLU A 98 20.43 -2.43 -0.97
C GLU A 98 19.90 -1.01 -1.07
N GLY A 99 18.88 -0.64 -0.29
CA GLY A 99 18.36 0.73 -0.24
C GLY A 99 19.43 1.75 0.15
N LYS A 100 20.21 1.49 1.22
CA LYS A 100 21.34 2.36 1.63
C LYS A 100 22.42 2.44 0.54
N TYR A 101 22.76 1.31 -0.09
CA TYR A 101 23.74 1.25 -1.18
C TYR A 101 23.30 2.09 -2.39
N TYR A 102 22.08 1.85 -2.89
CA TYR A 102 21.56 2.55 -4.06
C TYR A 102 21.33 4.05 -3.82
N PHE A 103 20.92 4.43 -2.61
CA PHE A 103 20.79 5.82 -2.21
C PHE A 103 22.14 6.57 -2.16
N LEU A 104 23.24 5.88 -1.88
CA LEU A 104 24.59 6.47 -1.91
C LEU A 104 25.11 6.60 -3.35
N ILE A 105 25.11 5.50 -4.09
CA ILE A 105 25.74 5.48 -5.42
C ILE A 105 24.98 6.31 -6.46
N MET A 106 23.69 6.59 -6.27
CA MET A 106 22.94 7.47 -7.17
C MET A 106 23.63 8.83 -7.35
N SER A 107 24.14 9.40 -6.27
CA SER A 107 24.87 10.68 -6.30
C SER A 107 26.34 10.47 -6.66
N GLU A 108 27.01 9.49 -6.06
CA GLU A 108 28.46 9.31 -6.20
C GLU A 108 28.87 8.78 -7.57
N VAL A 109 28.13 7.81 -8.10
CA VAL A 109 28.44 7.10 -9.35
C VAL A 109 27.62 7.66 -10.50
N TYR A 110 26.30 7.75 -10.33
CA TYR A 110 25.38 8.13 -11.43
C TYR A 110 25.15 9.65 -11.54
N LYS A 111 25.70 10.45 -10.61
CA LYS A 111 25.56 11.91 -10.57
C LYS A 111 24.10 12.39 -10.58
N VAL A 112 23.18 11.55 -10.10
CA VAL A 112 21.78 11.88 -9.90
C VAL A 112 21.62 12.61 -8.57
N GLN A 113 21.07 13.81 -8.59
CA GLN A 113 20.86 14.59 -7.37
C GLN A 113 19.77 13.96 -6.49
N THR A 114 20.00 13.92 -5.17
CA THR A 114 19.00 13.49 -4.19
C THR A 114 17.83 14.47 -4.12
N GLN A 115 16.59 13.95 -4.15
CA GLN A 115 15.35 14.70 -4.07
C GLN A 115 14.48 14.18 -2.91
N LEU A 116 13.41 14.91 -2.59
CA LEU A 116 12.51 14.57 -1.47
C LEU A 116 11.88 13.17 -1.59
N ASP A 117 11.59 12.71 -2.80
CA ASP A 117 11.00 11.38 -3.01
C ASP A 117 11.98 10.25 -2.66
N HIS A 118 13.29 10.46 -2.88
CA HIS A 118 14.33 9.51 -2.44
C HIS A 118 14.39 9.44 -0.91
N TYR A 119 14.35 10.59 -0.23
CA TYR A 119 14.30 10.65 1.23
C TYR A 119 13.02 10.01 1.78
N SER A 120 11.87 10.26 1.16
CA SER A 120 10.60 9.63 1.56
C SER A 120 10.68 8.11 1.46
N CYS A 121 11.25 7.56 0.38
CA CYS A 121 11.46 6.12 0.23
C CYS A 121 12.42 5.56 1.28
N MET A 122 13.51 6.26 1.59
CA MET A 122 14.48 5.82 2.60
C MET A 122 13.91 5.87 4.02
N VAL A 123 13.17 6.91 4.37
CA VAL A 123 12.48 7.02 5.66
C VAL A 123 11.41 5.93 5.80
N ASP A 124 10.66 5.64 4.74
CA ASP A 124 9.69 4.54 4.70
C ASP A 124 10.39 3.18 4.90
N LEU A 125 11.50 2.92 4.20
CA LEU A 125 12.29 1.69 4.31
C LEU A 125 12.83 1.49 5.73
N LEU A 126 13.51 2.50 6.29
CA LEU A 126 14.07 2.44 7.64
C LEU A 126 12.97 2.29 8.68
N GLY A 127 11.91 3.08 8.55
CA GLY A 127 10.77 3.10 9.44
C GLY A 127 10.04 1.76 9.53
N ARG A 128 9.75 1.12 8.39
CA ARG A 128 9.10 -0.21 8.36
C ARG A 128 9.97 -1.33 8.91
N CYS A 129 11.29 -1.17 8.87
CA CYS A 129 12.25 -2.10 9.47
C CYS A 129 12.50 -1.85 10.96
N GLY A 130 11.73 -0.97 11.61
CA GLY A 130 11.90 -0.63 13.02
C GLY A 130 13.09 0.27 13.31
N LEU A 131 13.82 0.74 12.29
CA LEU A 131 14.94 1.66 12.42
C LEU A 131 14.45 3.11 12.50
N VAL A 132 13.48 3.38 13.39
CA VAL A 132 12.78 4.67 13.49
C VAL A 132 13.76 5.80 13.85
N ASN A 133 14.75 5.53 14.70
CA ASN A 133 15.77 6.51 15.06
C ASN A 133 16.68 6.85 13.85
N ASP A 134 17.10 5.85 13.06
CA ASP A 134 17.86 6.10 11.82
C ASP A 134 17.04 6.92 10.83
N ALA A 135 15.73 6.63 10.71
CA ALA A 135 14.82 7.37 9.86
C ALA A 135 14.69 8.84 10.29
N HIS A 136 14.58 9.09 11.61
CA HIS A 136 14.56 10.45 12.16
C HIS A 136 15.89 11.18 11.96
N GLN A 137 17.01 10.49 12.17
CA GLN A 137 18.34 11.06 11.96
C GLN A 137 18.57 11.42 10.49
N LEU A 138 18.07 10.60 9.56
CA LEU A 138 18.11 10.91 8.12
C LEU A 138 17.38 12.22 7.80
N ILE A 139 16.22 12.46 8.43
CA ILE A 139 15.45 13.70 8.28
C ILE A 139 16.21 14.89 8.88
N LYS A 140 16.88 14.73 10.01
CA LYS A 140 17.68 15.81 10.62
C LYS A 140 18.90 16.19 9.78
N ASN A 141 19.46 15.24 9.03
CA ASN A 141 20.68 15.43 8.26
C ASN A 141 20.42 15.76 6.78
N MET A 142 19.16 15.74 6.32
CA MET A 142 18.88 16.03 4.92
C MET A 142 19.06 17.53 4.62
N PRO A 143 19.61 17.91 3.45
CA PRO A 143 19.85 19.32 3.11
C PRO A 143 18.59 20.03 2.56
N LEU A 144 17.42 19.37 2.63
CA LEU A 144 16.16 19.83 2.05
C LEU A 144 15.08 19.91 3.14
N GLU A 145 14.15 20.84 3.02
CA GLU A 145 12.99 20.89 3.94
C GLU A 145 12.08 19.66 3.73
N PRO A 146 11.76 18.88 4.77
CA PRO A 146 10.99 17.65 4.59
C PRO A 146 9.53 17.94 4.21
N ASN A 147 9.01 17.20 3.23
CA ASN A 147 7.61 17.32 2.80
C ASN A 147 6.66 16.36 3.55
N SER A 148 5.38 16.39 3.15
CA SER A 148 4.36 15.50 3.72
C SER A 148 4.63 14.01 3.48
N GLY A 149 5.32 13.64 2.40
CA GLY A 149 5.73 12.26 2.13
C GLY A 149 6.78 11.76 3.13
N VAL A 150 7.77 12.60 3.46
CA VAL A 150 8.84 12.28 4.42
C VAL A 150 8.28 12.16 5.84
N TRP A 151 7.57 13.18 6.32
CA TRP A 151 6.97 13.13 7.67
C TRP A 151 5.87 12.07 7.78
N GLY A 152 5.10 11.83 6.71
CA GLY A 152 4.07 10.79 6.66
C GLY A 152 4.64 9.39 6.80
N ALA A 153 5.81 9.12 6.18
CA ALA A 153 6.52 7.87 6.32
C ALA A 153 7.00 7.65 7.77
N LEU A 154 7.64 8.68 8.37
CA LEU A 154 8.11 8.61 9.76
C LEU A 154 6.94 8.39 10.74
N LEU A 155 5.86 9.14 10.57
CA LEU A 155 4.68 9.02 11.42
C LEU A 155 4.05 7.62 11.33
N GLY A 156 4.01 7.05 10.13
CA GLY A 156 3.58 5.67 9.88
C GLY A 156 4.41 4.66 10.68
N ALA A 157 5.74 4.80 10.64
CA ALA A 157 6.67 3.95 11.37
C ALA A 157 6.53 4.08 12.89
N CYS A 158 6.44 5.31 13.41
CA CYS A 158 6.23 5.58 14.83
C CYS A 158 4.96 4.92 15.37
N ARG A 159 3.87 4.92 14.59
CA ARG A 159 2.63 4.23 14.95
C ARG A 159 2.80 2.72 15.04
N VAL A 160 3.51 2.11 14.10
CA VAL A 160 3.75 0.65 14.07
C VAL A 160 4.67 0.22 15.22
N HIS A 161 5.74 0.97 15.47
CA HIS A 161 6.77 0.66 16.46
C HIS A 161 6.55 1.33 17.82
N ARG A 162 5.38 1.96 18.03
CA ARG A 162 4.98 2.63 19.28
C ARG A 162 5.98 3.68 19.79
N ASN A 163 6.66 4.39 18.88
CA ASN A 163 7.56 5.49 19.23
C ASN A 163 6.79 6.81 19.30
N ILE A 164 6.36 7.17 20.51
CA ILE A 164 5.44 8.28 20.77
C ILE A 164 6.11 9.64 20.54
N ASP A 165 7.35 9.81 21.03
CA ASP A 165 8.04 11.11 21.00
C ASP A 165 8.32 11.57 19.57
N ILE A 166 8.92 10.71 18.75
CA ILE A 166 9.17 11.01 17.33
C ILE A 166 7.83 11.09 16.56
N GLY A 167 6.85 10.28 16.94
CA GLY A 167 5.53 10.28 16.33
C GLY A 167 4.79 11.61 16.53
N LYS A 168 4.92 12.21 17.71
CA LYS A 168 4.37 13.54 17.99
C LYS A 168 5.00 14.60 17.09
N GLU A 169 6.34 14.65 17.04
CA GLU A 169 7.08 15.60 16.20
C GLU A 169 6.66 15.48 14.72
N ALA A 170 6.58 14.26 14.19
CA ALA A 170 6.20 14.01 12.81
C ALA A 170 4.77 14.49 12.51
N ALA A 171 3.83 14.26 13.42
CA ALA A 171 2.45 14.71 13.27
C ALA A 171 2.30 16.23 13.35
N GLU A 172 3.00 16.89 14.27
CA GLU A 172 3.00 18.35 14.40
C GLU A 172 3.54 19.02 13.12
N ASN A 173 4.63 18.50 12.56
CA ASN A 173 5.16 18.95 11.28
C ASN A 173 4.18 18.74 10.12
N LEU A 174 3.48 17.59 10.06
CA LEU A 174 2.45 17.34 9.04
C LEU A 174 1.26 18.30 9.16
N ILE A 175 0.83 18.61 10.38
CA ILE A 175 -0.22 19.59 10.63
C ILE A 175 0.23 20.98 10.19
N ALA A 176 1.49 21.36 10.46
CA ALA A 176 2.03 22.64 10.03
C ALA A 176 2.09 22.75 8.49
N LEU A 177 2.51 21.69 7.80
CA LEU A 177 2.57 21.64 6.34
C LEU A 177 1.19 21.64 5.67
N ASN A 178 0.20 20.95 6.26
CA ASN A 178 -1.16 20.90 5.73
C ASN A 178 -2.20 20.89 6.85
N PRO A 179 -2.61 22.07 7.36
CA PRO A 179 -3.57 22.21 8.46
C PRO A 179 -5.00 21.78 8.12
N SER A 180 -5.27 21.48 6.85
CA SER A 180 -6.59 21.10 6.33
C SER A 180 -6.74 19.59 6.14
N ASP A 181 -5.68 18.79 6.34
CA ASP A 181 -5.77 17.34 6.23
C ASP A 181 -6.20 16.72 7.57
N PRO A 182 -7.44 16.18 7.66
CA PRO A 182 -7.92 15.57 8.90
C PRO A 182 -7.12 14.34 9.32
N ARG A 183 -6.42 13.66 8.39
CA ARG A 183 -5.64 12.44 8.69
C ARG A 183 -4.53 12.71 9.69
N ASN A 184 -3.89 13.88 9.60
CA ASN A 184 -2.78 14.25 10.47
C ASN A 184 -3.25 14.40 11.93
N TYR A 185 -4.40 15.03 12.14
CA TYR A 185 -5.03 15.16 13.47
C TYR A 185 -5.52 13.82 14.01
N ILE A 186 -6.14 12.99 13.18
CA ILE A 186 -6.57 11.64 13.58
C ILE A 186 -5.36 10.83 14.04
N MET A 187 -4.26 10.87 13.28
CA MET A 187 -3.07 10.11 13.60
C MET A 187 -2.40 10.61 14.89
N LEU A 188 -2.32 11.92 15.12
CA LEU A 188 -1.84 12.50 16.37
C LEU A 188 -2.72 12.08 17.57
N SER A 189 -4.05 12.18 17.43
CA SER A 189 -4.99 11.74 18.46
C SER A 189 -4.81 10.26 18.78
N ASN A 190 -4.61 9.43 17.76
CA ASN A 190 -4.35 8.00 17.92
C ASN A 190 -3.03 7.72 18.65
N ILE A 191 -1.97 8.46 18.34
CA ILE A 191 -0.68 8.32 19.04
C ILE A 191 -0.85 8.67 20.52
N TYR A 192 -1.54 9.77 20.84
CA TYR A 192 -1.82 10.13 22.24
C TYR A 192 -2.69 9.09 22.95
N SER A 193 -3.74 8.56 22.30
CA SER A 193 -4.57 7.50 22.88
C SER A 193 -3.78 6.21 23.12
N ALA A 194 -2.94 5.79 22.19
CA ALA A 194 -2.07 4.62 22.37
C ALA A 194 -1.05 4.80 23.51
N ALA A 195 -0.67 6.04 23.82
CA ALA A 195 0.20 6.41 24.93
C ALA A 195 -0.53 6.58 26.27
N GLY A 196 -1.86 6.43 26.33
CA GLY A 196 -2.66 6.73 27.51
C GLY A 196 -2.79 8.24 27.83
N MET A 197 -2.38 9.12 26.92
CA MET A 197 -2.46 10.58 27.04
C MET A 197 -3.86 11.09 26.62
N TRP A 198 -4.90 10.64 27.33
CA TRP A 198 -6.31 10.87 26.98
C TRP A 198 -6.69 12.35 26.89
N ASN A 199 -6.08 13.18 27.73
CA ASN A 199 -6.32 14.63 27.73
C ASN A 199 -5.85 15.27 26.42
N ASP A 200 -4.65 14.95 25.96
CA ASP A 200 -4.10 15.51 24.72
C ASP A 200 -4.81 14.94 23.49
N ALA A 201 -5.16 13.64 23.51
CA ALA A 201 -6.00 13.05 22.48
C ALA A 201 -7.36 13.78 22.36
N SER A 202 -7.96 14.14 23.50
CA SER A 202 -9.24 14.87 23.55
C SER A 202 -9.10 16.31 23.05
N LYS A 203 -8.02 17.01 23.38
CA LYS A 203 -7.72 18.35 22.84
C LYS A 203 -7.61 18.33 21.32
N VAL A 204 -6.91 17.34 20.75
CA VAL A 204 -6.79 17.19 19.28
C VAL A 204 -8.15 16.92 18.66
N ARG A 205 -8.97 16.04 19.24
CA ARG A 205 -10.34 15.77 18.75
C ARG A 205 -11.25 17.00 18.85
N ALA A 206 -11.12 17.81 19.90
CA ALA A 206 -11.87 19.06 20.05
C ALA A 206 -11.46 20.07 18.96
N LEU A 207 -10.16 20.24 18.72
CA LEU A 207 -9.63 21.07 17.63
C LEU A 207 -10.10 20.59 16.26
N MET A 208 -10.27 19.27 16.07
CA MET A 208 -10.84 18.76 14.83
C MET A 208 -12.30 19.16 14.63
N LYS A 209 -13.11 19.19 15.70
CA LYS A 209 -14.54 19.55 15.60
C LYS A 209 -14.76 21.02 15.26
N THR A 210 -13.82 21.91 15.63
CA THR A 210 -13.90 23.34 15.29
C THR A 210 -13.52 23.62 13.84
N LYS A 211 -12.95 22.64 13.13
CA LYS A 211 -12.55 22.74 11.73
C LYS A 211 -13.51 21.99 10.82
N VAL A 212 -13.85 22.58 9.68
CA VAL A 212 -14.64 21.91 8.64
C VAL A 212 -13.69 21.09 7.77
N PHE A 213 -13.84 19.77 7.80
CA PHE A 213 -13.08 18.86 6.94
C PHE A 213 -14.00 18.12 5.99
N THR A 214 -13.56 17.93 4.75
CA THR A 214 -14.14 16.94 3.84
C THR A 214 -13.65 15.55 4.24
N ARG A 215 -14.55 14.73 4.79
CA ARG A 215 -14.25 13.32 5.11
C ARG A 215 -14.47 12.46 3.86
N ASN A 216 -13.40 11.89 3.33
CA ASN A 216 -13.51 10.80 2.35
C ASN A 216 -13.57 9.46 3.11
N PRO A 217 -14.66 8.69 3.01
CA PRO A 217 -14.75 7.39 3.67
C PRO A 217 -13.75 6.41 3.07
N GLY A 218 -13.31 5.45 3.88
CA GLY A 218 -12.60 4.28 3.39
C GLY A 218 -13.60 3.37 2.64
N TYR A 219 -13.27 2.98 1.42
CA TYR A 219 -14.11 2.13 0.59
C TYR A 219 -13.28 1.09 -0.14
N SER A 220 -13.90 -0.04 -0.44
CA SER A 220 -13.34 -1.06 -1.33
C SER A 220 -14.25 -1.28 -2.51
N PHE A 221 -13.70 -1.70 -3.65
CA PHE A 221 -14.53 -2.04 -4.80
C PHE A 221 -13.99 -3.24 -5.58
N ILE A 222 -14.90 -3.87 -6.30
CA ILE A 222 -14.63 -4.98 -7.23
C ILE A 222 -15.24 -4.62 -8.58
N GLU A 223 -14.49 -4.87 -9.65
CA GLU A 223 -15.01 -4.79 -11.02
C GLU A 223 -15.50 -6.19 -11.44
N HIS A 224 -16.81 -6.33 -11.64
CA HIS A 224 -17.45 -7.59 -12.03
C HIS A 224 -18.59 -7.32 -13.01
N GLY A 225 -18.76 -8.16 -14.04
CA GLY A 225 -19.85 -8.00 -15.00
C GLY A 225 -19.89 -6.65 -15.74
N ASN A 226 -18.72 -6.04 -16.00
CA ASN A 226 -18.59 -4.70 -16.57
C ASN A 226 -19.22 -3.57 -15.71
N LYS A 227 -19.31 -3.80 -14.39
CA LYS A 227 -19.77 -2.84 -13.38
C LYS A 227 -18.75 -2.74 -12.25
N ILE A 228 -18.72 -1.58 -11.60
CA ILE A 228 -17.96 -1.36 -10.38
C ILE A 228 -18.93 -1.49 -9.20
N HIS A 229 -18.65 -2.45 -8.32
CA HIS A 229 -19.38 -2.66 -7.08
C HIS A 229 -18.59 -2.03 -5.93
N LEU A 230 -19.12 -0.94 -5.37
CA LEU A 230 -18.48 -0.14 -4.32
C LEU A 230 -19.05 -0.54 -2.95
N PHE A 231 -18.17 -0.64 -1.95
CA PHE A 231 -18.52 -1.02 -0.59
C PHE A 231 -17.95 -0.03 0.42
N VAL A 232 -18.82 0.51 1.27
CA VAL A 232 -18.48 1.39 2.39
C VAL A 232 -19.03 0.76 3.67
N VAL A 233 -18.35 1.00 4.80
CA VAL A 233 -18.86 0.54 6.11
C VAL A 233 -20.22 1.18 6.37
N ASP A 234 -21.18 0.38 6.83
CA ASP A 234 -22.57 0.78 7.11
C ASP A 234 -23.40 1.24 5.89
N ASP A 235 -22.91 0.99 4.67
CA ASP A 235 -23.68 1.17 3.44
C ASP A 235 -24.35 -0.14 3.00
N TYR A 236 -25.68 -0.15 3.01
CA TYR A 236 -26.53 -1.29 2.61
C TYR A 236 -27.27 -1.04 1.29
N SER A 237 -26.84 -0.05 0.49
CA SER A 237 -27.51 0.32 -0.77
C SER A 237 -27.34 -0.71 -1.89
N HIS A 238 -26.42 -1.66 -1.77
CA HIS A 238 -26.21 -2.71 -2.77
C HIS A 238 -27.42 -3.65 -2.84
N PRO A 239 -27.93 -4.01 -4.04
CA PRO A 239 -29.12 -4.86 -4.18
C PRO A 239 -29.03 -6.22 -3.47
N ASP A 240 -27.83 -6.81 -3.43
CA ASP A 240 -27.57 -8.08 -2.73
C ASP A 240 -26.98 -7.91 -1.31
N SER A 241 -27.14 -6.74 -0.67
CA SER A 241 -26.52 -6.44 0.63
C SER A 241 -26.77 -7.54 1.68
N ASP A 242 -28.01 -8.01 1.85
CA ASP A 242 -28.34 -9.07 2.81
C ASP A 242 -27.55 -10.37 2.55
N LYS A 243 -27.42 -10.78 1.29
CA LYS A 243 -26.66 -11.98 0.91
C LYS A 243 -25.17 -11.79 1.20
N ILE A 244 -24.63 -10.60 0.89
CA ILE A 244 -23.24 -10.26 1.12
C ILE A 244 -22.91 -10.30 2.61
N HIS A 245 -23.74 -9.70 3.46
CA HIS A 245 -23.53 -9.72 4.91
C HIS A 245 -23.67 -11.12 5.51
N LYS A 246 -24.64 -11.91 5.05
CA LYS A 246 -24.76 -13.32 5.45
C LYS A 246 -23.52 -14.14 5.05
N LYS A 247 -22.98 -13.90 3.85
CA LYS A 247 -21.73 -14.56 3.42
C LYS A 247 -20.54 -14.10 4.25
N LEU A 248 -20.46 -12.82 4.59
CA LEU A 248 -19.42 -12.28 5.44
C LEU A 248 -19.43 -12.97 6.82
N GLU A 249 -20.60 -13.11 7.44
CA GLU A 249 -20.74 -13.85 8.71
C GLU A 249 -20.29 -15.31 8.59
N GLU A 250 -20.69 -16.00 7.52
CA GLU A 250 -20.27 -17.38 7.23
C GLU A 250 -18.73 -17.49 7.13
N ILE A 251 -18.10 -16.59 6.36
CA ILE A 251 -16.65 -16.58 6.15
C ILE A 251 -15.93 -16.29 7.47
N MET A 252 -16.38 -15.28 8.22
CA MET A 252 -15.78 -14.91 9.49
C MET A 252 -15.81 -16.08 10.48
N ARG A 253 -16.92 -16.82 10.56
CA ARG A 253 -17.01 -18.04 11.38
C ARG A 253 -16.02 -19.10 10.91
N ARG A 254 -15.95 -19.37 9.60
CA ARG A 254 -15.06 -20.40 9.04
C ARG A 254 -13.57 -20.10 9.26
N ILE A 255 -13.15 -18.84 9.14
CA ILE A 255 -11.75 -18.49 9.43
C ILE A 255 -11.43 -18.58 10.92
N GLN A 256 -12.37 -18.27 11.81
CA GLN A 256 -12.21 -18.45 13.26
C GLN A 256 -12.02 -19.92 13.65
N GLU A 257 -12.75 -20.83 13.00
CA GLU A 257 -12.62 -22.29 13.22
C GLU A 257 -11.23 -22.84 12.89
N VAL A 258 -10.51 -22.21 11.97
CA VAL A 258 -9.12 -22.57 11.61
C VAL A 258 -8.08 -21.69 12.32
N GLY A 259 -8.49 -20.92 13.34
CA GLY A 259 -7.59 -20.21 14.26
C GLY A 259 -7.39 -18.72 13.98
N PHE A 260 -8.19 -18.08 13.13
CA PHE A 260 -8.15 -16.63 12.97
C PHE A 260 -8.67 -15.92 14.23
N VAL A 261 -7.91 -14.93 14.72
CA VAL A 261 -8.32 -14.04 15.82
C VAL A 261 -8.29 -12.60 15.32
N SER A 262 -9.37 -11.86 15.56
CA SER A 262 -9.46 -10.45 15.19
C SER A 262 -8.49 -9.59 16.00
N GLU A 263 -7.73 -8.73 15.32
CA GLU A 263 -6.78 -7.83 15.98
C GLU A 263 -7.48 -6.52 16.38
N THR A 264 -7.99 -6.45 17.62
CA THR A 264 -8.74 -5.29 18.12
C THR A 264 -7.87 -4.19 18.73
N GLU A 265 -6.60 -4.46 19.03
CA GLU A 265 -5.65 -3.48 19.61
C GLU A 265 -5.59 -2.13 18.87
N PRO A 266 -5.64 -2.06 17.52
CA PRO A 266 -5.60 -0.79 16.81
C PRO A 266 -6.86 0.08 16.97
N ILE A 267 -7.94 -0.45 17.54
CA ILE A 267 -9.19 0.29 17.77
C ILE A 267 -9.08 1.02 19.11
N LEU A 268 -8.71 2.30 19.03
CA LEU A 268 -8.49 3.19 20.16
C LEU A 268 -9.77 3.86 20.69
N HIS A 269 -10.94 3.38 20.26
CA HIS A 269 -12.22 3.76 20.86
C HIS A 269 -12.34 3.10 22.24
N ASP A 270 -12.84 3.85 23.20
CA ASP A 270 -13.10 3.36 24.56
C ASP A 270 -14.47 2.66 24.58
N VAL A 271 -14.50 1.45 24.02
CA VAL A 271 -15.66 0.56 23.91
C VAL A 271 -15.22 -0.87 24.18
N ASP A 272 -16.18 -1.72 24.55
CA ASP A 272 -15.91 -3.13 24.86
C ASP A 272 -15.31 -3.89 23.65
N VAL A 273 -14.58 -4.96 23.93
CA VAL A 273 -13.84 -5.74 22.93
C VAL A 273 -14.78 -6.35 21.88
N GLU A 274 -15.99 -6.70 22.28
CA GLU A 274 -17.05 -7.21 21.41
C GLU A 274 -17.46 -6.15 20.37
N VAL A 275 -17.59 -4.89 20.80
CA VAL A 275 -17.91 -3.76 19.91
C VAL A 275 -16.77 -3.51 18.94
N LYS A 276 -15.51 -3.54 19.41
CA LYS A 276 -14.32 -3.41 18.54
C LYS A 276 -14.28 -4.51 17.49
N THR A 277 -14.56 -5.74 17.90
CA THR A 277 -14.60 -6.91 17.00
C THR A 277 -15.70 -6.77 15.97
N TYR A 278 -16.90 -6.32 16.37
CA TYR A 278 -17.98 -6.05 15.44
C TYR A 278 -17.60 -4.99 14.40
N MET A 279 -17.00 -3.87 14.82
CA MET A 279 -16.55 -2.79 13.92
C MET A 279 -15.51 -3.28 12.91
N ILE A 280 -14.51 -4.06 13.36
CA ILE A 280 -13.42 -4.53 12.48
C ILE A 280 -13.91 -5.57 11.47
N ASN A 281 -14.94 -6.33 11.82
CA ASN A 281 -15.52 -7.36 10.96
C ASN A 281 -16.35 -6.77 9.82
N LYS A 282 -16.75 -5.50 9.91
CA LYS A 282 -17.50 -4.79 8.87
C LYS A 282 -16.64 -3.89 7.97
N HIS A 283 -15.32 -4.00 8.04
CA HIS A 283 -14.44 -3.26 7.13
C HIS A 283 -14.80 -3.53 5.66
N SER A 284 -14.75 -2.49 4.83
CA SER A 284 -15.12 -2.53 3.41
C SER A 284 -14.41 -3.65 2.62
N GLU A 285 -13.17 -3.97 3.00
CA GLU A 285 -12.35 -5.01 2.39
C GLU A 285 -12.99 -6.39 2.58
N LYS A 286 -13.52 -6.66 3.76
CA LYS A 286 -14.21 -7.91 4.11
C LYS A 286 -15.57 -8.01 3.43
N ILE A 287 -16.30 -6.90 3.34
CA ILE A 287 -17.57 -6.83 2.61
C ILE A 287 -17.33 -7.12 1.12
N ALA A 288 -16.34 -6.45 0.51
CA ALA A 288 -15.96 -6.69 -0.87
C ALA A 288 -15.53 -8.16 -1.07
N LEU A 289 -14.72 -8.71 -0.16
CA LEU A 289 -14.32 -10.11 -0.19
C LEU A 289 -15.51 -11.06 -0.20
N ALA A 290 -16.51 -10.82 0.66
CA ALA A 290 -17.73 -11.61 0.72
C ALA A 290 -18.52 -11.54 -0.59
N PHE A 291 -18.70 -10.35 -1.17
CA PHE A 291 -19.31 -10.18 -2.50
C PHE A 291 -18.54 -10.96 -3.58
N GLY A 292 -17.22 -10.81 -3.61
CA GLY A 292 -16.35 -11.48 -4.58
C GLY A 292 -16.42 -12.99 -4.52
N LEU A 293 -16.60 -13.56 -3.32
CA LEU A 293 -16.78 -15.00 -3.15
C LEU A 293 -18.19 -15.50 -3.52
N LEU A 294 -19.19 -14.63 -3.51
CA LEU A 294 -20.55 -14.97 -3.96
C LEU A 294 -20.67 -14.96 -5.49
N ASP A 295 -20.16 -13.90 -6.13
CA ASP A 295 -20.57 -13.56 -7.50
C ASP A 295 -19.43 -13.71 -8.53
N CYS A 296 -18.16 -13.66 -8.09
CA CYS A 296 -17.04 -13.78 -9.02
C CYS A 296 -16.64 -15.25 -9.24
N ASN A 297 -16.43 -15.64 -10.51
CA ASN A 297 -15.95 -16.97 -10.93
C ASN A 297 -14.76 -17.47 -10.10
N ALA A 298 -14.92 -18.64 -9.46
CA ALA A 298 -13.98 -19.25 -8.54
C ALA A 298 -12.61 -19.59 -9.15
N ASP A 299 -12.53 -19.86 -10.45
CA ASP A 299 -11.29 -20.23 -11.15
C ASP A 299 -10.36 -19.03 -11.40
N LYS A 300 -10.86 -17.80 -11.18
CA LYS A 300 -10.10 -16.57 -11.39
C LYS A 300 -9.71 -15.92 -10.06
N PRO A 301 -8.52 -15.29 -9.99
CA PRO A 301 -8.15 -14.47 -8.84
C PRO A 301 -9.21 -13.41 -8.56
N LEU A 302 -9.56 -13.26 -7.28
CA LEU A 302 -10.47 -12.21 -6.84
C LEU A 302 -9.67 -10.92 -6.61
N VAL A 303 -9.99 -9.85 -7.35
CA VAL A 303 -9.26 -8.57 -7.26
C VAL A 303 -10.11 -7.52 -6.55
N ILE A 304 -9.59 -7.00 -5.44
CA ILE A 304 -10.22 -5.96 -4.62
C ILE A 304 -9.33 -4.73 -4.62
N ILE A 305 -9.91 -3.55 -4.79
CA ILE A 305 -9.18 -2.28 -4.71
C ILE A 305 -9.67 -1.51 -3.49
N LYS A 306 -8.74 -1.07 -2.65
CA LYS A 306 -8.94 -0.26 -1.45
C LYS A 306 -8.32 1.12 -1.67
N ASN A 307 -9.07 2.18 -1.33
CA ASN A 307 -8.59 3.56 -1.45
C ASN A 307 -7.60 3.99 -0.35
N LEU A 308 -7.54 3.26 0.75
CA LEU A 308 -6.63 3.48 1.88
C LEU A 308 -5.63 2.32 2.00
N ARG A 309 -4.70 2.37 2.97
CA ARG A 309 -3.86 1.22 3.33
C ARG A 309 -4.75 0.15 3.97
N ILE A 310 -4.61 -1.11 3.57
CA ILE A 310 -5.33 -2.22 4.23
C ILE A 310 -4.85 -2.32 5.68
N CYS A 311 -5.76 -2.55 6.65
CA CYS A 311 -5.34 -2.79 8.03
C CYS A 311 -4.81 -4.23 8.22
N ARG A 312 -4.05 -4.47 9.29
CA ARG A 312 -3.46 -5.78 9.59
C ARG A 312 -4.51 -6.88 9.76
N ASP A 313 -5.62 -6.58 10.41
CA ASP A 313 -6.75 -7.51 10.57
C ASP A 313 -7.37 -7.93 9.22
N CYS A 314 -7.62 -6.97 8.31
CA CYS A 314 -8.13 -7.28 6.97
C CYS A 314 -7.10 -8.02 6.11
N HIS A 315 -5.81 -7.71 6.26
CA HIS A 315 -4.73 -8.43 5.61
C HIS A 315 -4.69 -9.90 6.08
N ASN A 316 -4.76 -10.13 7.39
CA ASN A 316 -4.82 -11.48 7.95
C ASN A 316 -6.11 -12.20 7.54
N THR A 317 -7.25 -11.50 7.51
CA THR A 317 -8.50 -12.07 7.02
C THR A 317 -8.33 -12.60 5.60
N ALA A 318 -7.74 -11.82 4.69
CA ALA A 318 -7.48 -12.27 3.32
C ALA A 318 -6.54 -13.49 3.24
N LYS A 319 -5.53 -13.60 4.12
CA LYS A 319 -4.69 -14.81 4.24
C LYS A 319 -5.54 -16.03 4.57
N PHE A 320 -6.28 -15.98 5.67
CA PHE A 320 -7.09 -17.11 6.12
C PHE A 320 -8.18 -17.48 5.11
N VAL A 321 -8.80 -16.50 4.47
CA VAL A 321 -9.79 -16.75 3.41
C VAL A 321 -9.14 -17.42 2.18
N SER A 322 -7.95 -16.97 1.75
CA SER A 322 -7.23 -17.62 0.65
C SER A 322 -6.92 -19.09 0.93
N LEU A 323 -6.66 -19.44 2.20
CA LEU A 323 -6.41 -20.81 2.65
C LEU A 323 -7.68 -21.67 2.59
N ILE A 324 -8.79 -21.20 3.16
CA ILE A 324 -10.02 -22.01 3.26
C ILE A 324 -10.81 -22.08 1.94
N GLU A 325 -10.73 -21.05 1.09
CA GLU A 325 -11.40 -21.00 -0.22
C GLU A 325 -10.52 -21.56 -1.34
N LYS A 326 -9.23 -21.85 -1.06
CA LYS A 326 -8.23 -22.29 -2.05
C LYS A 326 -8.22 -21.40 -3.30
N ARG A 327 -8.32 -20.09 -3.08
CA ARG A 327 -8.48 -19.09 -4.14
C ARG A 327 -7.51 -17.96 -3.94
N THR A 328 -6.81 -17.58 -5.02
CA THR A 328 -5.96 -16.41 -5.02
C THR A 328 -6.80 -15.15 -4.84
N ILE A 329 -6.45 -14.34 -3.84
CA ILE A 329 -7.05 -13.03 -3.60
C ILE A 329 -5.97 -11.98 -3.82
N ILE A 330 -6.28 -10.93 -4.57
CA ILE A 330 -5.39 -9.81 -4.85
C ILE A 330 -6.06 -8.58 -4.26
N ILE A 331 -5.44 -7.96 -3.25
CA ILE A 331 -5.90 -6.69 -2.73
C ILE A 331 -4.89 -5.61 -3.09
N ARG A 332 -5.32 -4.63 -3.87
CA ARG A 332 -4.56 -3.40 -4.11
C ARG A 332 -4.99 -2.37 -3.08
N ASP A 333 -4.06 -1.91 -2.26
CA ASP A 333 -4.30 -0.78 -1.38
C ASP A 333 -3.68 0.52 -1.93
N SER A 334 -3.71 1.60 -1.15
CA SER A 334 -3.18 2.89 -1.59
C SER A 334 -1.66 2.91 -1.86
N LYS A 335 -0.92 1.86 -1.49
CA LYS A 335 0.53 1.76 -1.61
C LYS A 335 1.01 0.63 -2.51
N ARG A 336 0.40 -0.56 -2.43
CA ARG A 336 0.86 -1.75 -3.16
C ARG A 336 -0.22 -2.81 -3.34
N PHE A 337 0.13 -3.84 -4.12
CA PHE A 337 -0.59 -5.09 -4.22
C PHE A 337 -0.14 -6.08 -3.14
N HIS A 338 -1.12 -6.80 -2.61
CA HIS A 338 -0.95 -7.95 -1.76
C HIS A 338 -1.58 -9.14 -2.47
N HIS A 339 -0.79 -10.17 -2.76
CA HIS A 339 -1.25 -11.40 -3.40
C HIS A 339 -1.33 -12.47 -2.34
N PHE A 340 -2.55 -12.90 -2.03
CA PHE A 340 -2.84 -13.92 -1.02
C PHE A 340 -3.10 -15.26 -1.71
N SER A 341 -2.35 -16.28 -1.31
CA SER A 341 -2.54 -17.67 -1.75
C SER A 341 -2.13 -18.60 -0.63
N ASP A 342 -2.92 -19.64 -0.40
CA ASP A 342 -2.59 -20.73 0.53
C ASP A 342 -2.22 -20.24 1.94
N GLY A 343 -2.90 -19.19 2.42
CA GLY A 343 -2.63 -18.63 3.76
C GLY A 343 -1.43 -17.68 3.84
N LEU A 344 -0.73 -17.45 2.73
CA LEU A 344 0.44 -16.59 2.65
C LEU A 344 0.13 -15.32 1.86
N CYS A 345 0.89 -14.26 2.12
CA CYS A 345 0.85 -13.03 1.32
C CYS A 345 2.21 -12.78 0.66
N SER A 346 2.21 -12.29 -0.57
CA SER A 346 3.43 -11.93 -1.32
C SER A 346 4.31 -10.90 -0.62
N CYS A 347 3.79 -10.17 0.37
CA CYS A 347 4.61 -9.25 1.15
C CYS A 347 5.39 -9.90 2.31
N GLY A 348 5.22 -11.20 2.56
CA GLY A 348 5.92 -11.90 3.65
C GLY A 348 5.61 -11.33 5.04
N ASP A 349 4.38 -10.81 5.23
CA ASP A 349 3.93 -10.09 6.43
C ASP A 349 4.73 -8.82 6.77
N TYR A 350 5.54 -8.34 5.81
CA TYR A 350 6.17 -7.04 5.84
C TYR A 350 5.13 -5.97 5.45
N TRP A 351 4.15 -5.74 6.34
CA TRP A 351 3.00 -4.86 6.18
C TRP A 351 3.30 -3.39 6.55
#